data_AF-A0AAJ1WUT8-F1
#
_entry.id   AF-A0AAJ1WUT8-F1
#
_cell.length_a   1.000
_cell.length_b   1.000
_cell.length_c   1.000
_cell.angle_alpha   90.00
_cell.angle_beta   90.00
_cell.angle_gamma   90.00
#
_symmetry.space_group_name_H-M   'P 1'
#
loop_
_entity.id
_entity.type
_entity.pdbx_description
1 polymer ?
#
loop_
_entity_poly.entity_id
_entity_poly.type
_entity_poly.pdbx_seq_one_letter_code
_entity_poly.pdbx_strand_id
1 'polypeptide(L)'
;MTRDVPIEIRRGNDDPAVIWEFANADGTPANLAGSVFELVVAWPAVPYSAAAGPQPGGEIAHSSDAVLGDGMLTIDVAAGRVTWPYTIAESDLIPRGQGPRYALRRVIGGKTRDWAGGPVTVRSFLP
;
A
#
# COMPACT_ATOMS: atom_id res chain seq x y z
N MET A 1 13.90 12.02 -5.29
CA MET A 1 13.80 11.00 -4.23
C MET A 1 12.36 10.95 -3.78
N THR A 2 11.66 9.85 -4.01
CA THR A 2 10.36 9.55 -3.39
C THR A 2 10.60 9.49 -1.88
N ARG A 3 9.78 10.17 -1.08
CA ARG A 3 9.91 10.14 0.38
C ARG A 3 9.60 8.72 0.83
N ASP A 4 10.51 8.10 1.59
CA ASP A 4 10.22 6.81 2.24
C ASP A 4 9.16 7.07 3.32
N VAL A 5 7.93 6.61 3.07
CA VAL A 5 6.78 6.75 3.97
C VAL A 5 6.47 5.34 4.49
N PRO A 6 6.91 4.94 5.70
CA PRO A 6 6.61 3.61 6.21
C PRO A 6 5.10 3.44 6.40
N ILE A 7 4.58 2.25 6.11
CA ILE A 7 3.21 1.87 6.45
C ILE A 7 3.22 0.72 7.44
N GLU A 8 2.14 0.60 8.21
CA GLU A 8 1.93 -0.46 9.16
C GLU A 8 0.63 -1.19 8.84
N ILE A 9 0.67 -2.52 8.88
CA ILE A 9 -0.51 -3.37 8.75
C ILE A 9 -0.62 -4.28 9.98
N ARG A 10 -1.86 -4.67 10.31
CA ARG A 10 -2.16 -5.57 11.43
C ARG A 10 -2.51 -6.95 10.90
N ARG A 11 -1.67 -7.94 11.22
CA ARG A 11 -1.91 -9.33 10.82
C ARG A 11 -3.15 -9.88 11.49
N GLY A 12 -3.98 -10.57 10.72
CA GLY A 12 -5.23 -11.16 11.19
C GLY A 12 -6.34 -10.13 11.37
N ASN A 13 -6.12 -8.89 10.93
CA ASN A 13 -7.10 -7.80 10.96
C ASN A 13 -7.12 -7.11 9.59
N ASP A 14 -8.16 -6.32 9.33
CA ASP A 14 -8.31 -5.38 8.21
C ASP A 14 -8.38 -3.91 8.68
N ASP A 15 -8.13 -3.67 9.97
CA ASP A 15 -8.10 -2.33 10.59
C ASP A 15 -6.79 -2.09 11.37
N PRO A 16 -6.22 -0.86 11.37
CA PRO A 16 -6.62 0.30 10.58
C PRO A 16 -6.22 0.18 9.11
N ALA A 17 -7.10 0.62 8.21
CA ALA A 17 -6.78 0.77 6.80
C ALA A 17 -5.53 1.66 6.58
N VAL A 18 -4.80 1.43 5.50
CA VAL A 18 -3.68 2.28 5.12
C VAL A 18 -4.21 3.48 4.34
N ILE A 19 -3.93 4.69 4.85
CA ILE A 19 -4.43 5.94 4.27
C ILE A 19 -3.25 6.81 3.87
N TRP A 20 -3.29 7.30 2.63
CA TRP A 20 -2.37 8.30 2.13
C TRP A 20 -3.10 9.61 1.89
N GLU A 21 -2.60 10.68 2.49
CA GLU A 21 -3.14 12.03 2.35
C GLU A 21 -2.32 12.84 1.34
N PHE A 22 -3.02 13.50 0.43
CA PHE A 22 -2.46 14.34 -0.61
C PHE A 22 -2.84 15.78 -0.30
N ALA A 23 -1.85 16.60 0.01
CA ALA A 23 -2.04 18.01 0.30
C ALA A 23 -1.20 18.88 -0.64
N ASN A 24 -1.70 20.07 -0.93
CA ASN A 24 -0.95 21.14 -1.60
C ASN A 24 0.07 21.75 -0.64
N ALA A 25 0.93 22.63 -1.15
CA ALA A 25 1.95 23.30 -0.34
C ALA A 25 1.37 24.17 0.80
N ASP A 26 0.12 24.61 0.66
CA ASP A 26 -0.63 25.38 1.65
C ASP A 26 -1.36 24.51 2.69
N GLY A 27 -1.25 23.18 2.59
CA GLY A 27 -1.90 22.22 3.50
C GLY A 27 -3.35 21.89 3.15
N THR A 28 -3.92 22.48 2.10
CA THR A 28 -5.26 22.11 1.62
C THR A 28 -5.23 20.75 0.90
N PRO A 29 -6.33 19.97 0.92
CA PRO A 29 -6.43 18.73 0.14
C PRO A 29 -6.12 18.93 -1.35
N ALA A 30 -5.30 18.06 -1.92
CA ALA A 30 -5.00 18.07 -3.34
C ALA A 30 -6.18 17.48 -4.13
N ASN A 31 -6.49 18.07 -5.28
CA ASN A 31 -7.51 17.53 -6.18
C ASN A 31 -7.01 16.23 -6.84
N LEU A 32 -7.72 15.13 -6.58
CA LEU A 32 -7.42 13.80 -7.12
C LEU A 32 -8.29 13.42 -8.33
N ALA A 33 -9.19 14.29 -8.79
CA ALA A 33 -10.07 14.00 -9.93
C ALA A 33 -9.28 13.56 -11.18
N GLY A 34 -9.78 12.53 -11.86
CA GLY A 34 -9.16 11.96 -13.06
C GLY A 34 -7.84 11.21 -12.81
N SER A 35 -7.50 10.93 -11.55
CA SER A 35 -6.33 10.11 -11.21
C SER A 35 -6.72 8.64 -11.06
N VAL A 36 -5.82 7.77 -11.48
CA VAL A 36 -5.80 6.36 -11.08
C VAL A 36 -4.61 6.13 -10.17
N PHE A 37 -4.79 5.33 -9.13
CA PHE A 37 -3.72 4.91 -8.24
C PHE A 37 -3.45 3.43 -8.38
N GLU A 38 -2.18 3.07 -8.34
CA GLU A 38 -1.69 1.69 -8.40
C GLU A 38 -0.79 1.45 -7.19
N LEU A 39 -1.11 0.43 -6.40
CA LEU A 39 -0.33 -0.01 -5.25
C LEU A 39 0.32 -1.34 -5.58
N VAL A 40 1.60 -1.47 -5.26
CA VAL A 40 2.32 -2.75 -5.24
C VAL A 40 2.97 -2.92 -3.89
N VAL A 41 2.76 -4.07 -3.24
CA VAL A 41 3.43 -4.51 -2.02
C VAL A 41 4.19 -5.79 -2.33
N ALA A 42 5.52 -5.77 -2.22
CA ALA A 42 6.36 -6.90 -2.58
C ALA A 42 7.33 -7.27 -1.46
N TRP A 43 7.68 -8.55 -1.37
CA TRP A 43 8.68 -9.06 -0.44
C TRP A 43 9.57 -10.12 -1.10
N PRO A 44 10.87 -10.12 -0.78
CA PRO A 44 11.79 -11.10 -1.34
C PRO A 44 11.55 -12.49 -0.75
N ALA A 45 11.98 -13.51 -1.49
CA ALA A 45 12.11 -14.85 -0.93
C ALA A 45 13.18 -14.84 0.17
N VAL A 46 12.88 -15.47 1.30
CA VAL A 46 13.81 -15.62 2.42
C VAL A 46 14.18 -17.09 2.53
N PRO A 47 15.43 -17.49 2.22
CA PRO A 47 15.81 -18.90 2.22
C PRO A 47 15.83 -19.54 3.61
N TYR A 48 15.90 -18.73 4.68
CA TYR A 48 15.78 -19.19 6.05
C TYR A 48 15.29 -18.06 6.96
N SER A 49 14.19 -18.27 7.67
CA SER A 49 13.75 -17.42 8.77
C SER A 49 13.78 -18.19 10.09
N ALA A 50 14.28 -17.55 11.15
CA ALA A 50 14.32 -18.14 12.50
C ALA A 50 12.92 -18.44 13.09
N ALA A 51 11.86 -17.88 12.49
CA ALA A 51 10.49 -17.97 12.98
C ALA A 51 9.58 -18.90 12.15
N ALA A 52 9.93 -19.24 10.90
CA ALA A 52 9.01 -19.96 10.00
C ALA A 52 9.66 -20.82 8.90
N GLY A 53 11.00 -20.99 8.88
CA GLY A 53 11.67 -21.74 7.79
C GLY A 53 11.80 -20.90 6.50
N PRO A 54 12.02 -21.53 5.33
CA PRO A 54 12.09 -20.84 4.04
C PRO A 54 10.74 -20.21 3.70
N GLN A 55 10.74 -18.93 3.31
CA GLN A 55 9.56 -18.19 2.91
C GLN A 55 9.66 -17.80 1.43
N PRO A 56 8.67 -18.13 0.58
CA PRO A 56 8.66 -17.68 -0.80
C PRO A 56 8.47 -16.17 -0.88
N GLY A 57 9.07 -15.56 -1.91
CA GLY A 57 8.80 -14.18 -2.27
C GLY A 57 7.38 -14.04 -2.81
N GLY A 58 6.85 -12.83 -2.80
CA GLY A 58 5.49 -12.58 -3.24
C GLY A 58 5.21 -11.11 -3.47
N GLU A 59 4.06 -10.86 -4.07
CA GLU A 59 3.57 -9.53 -4.40
C GLU A 59 2.05 -9.48 -4.28
N ILE A 60 1.54 -8.34 -3.83
CA ILE A 60 0.14 -7.93 -3.91
C ILE A 60 0.09 -6.65 -4.73
N ALA A 61 -0.84 -6.57 -5.68
CA ALA A 61 -1.04 -5.39 -6.52
C ALA A 61 -2.52 -5.01 -6.56
N HIS A 62 -2.80 -3.72 -6.42
CA HIS A 62 -4.14 -3.15 -6.44
C HIS A 62 -4.22 -1.90 -7.31
N SER A 63 -5.40 -1.63 -7.84
CA SER A 63 -5.69 -0.39 -8.57
C SER A 63 -6.98 0.24 -8.05
N SER A 64 -7.10 1.56 -8.16
CA SER A 64 -8.38 2.24 -7.92
C SER A 64 -9.35 2.12 -9.10
N ASP A 65 -8.88 1.71 -10.27
CA ASP A 65 -9.67 1.54 -11.48
C ASP A 65 -9.83 0.05 -11.80
N ALA A 66 -11.06 -0.44 -11.83
CA ALA A 66 -11.38 -1.84 -12.13
C ALA A 66 -11.18 -2.22 -13.61
N VAL A 67 -11.01 -1.25 -14.51
CA VAL A 67 -10.64 -1.52 -15.91
C VAL A 67 -9.15 -1.84 -16.02
N LEU A 68 -8.33 -1.16 -15.22
CA LEU A 68 -6.87 -1.33 -15.21
C LEU A 68 -6.41 -2.38 -14.17
N GLY A 69 -7.20 -2.64 -13.13
CA GLY A 69 -6.91 -3.60 -12.08
C GLY A 69 -8.18 -4.06 -11.36
N ASP A 70 -8.15 -4.13 -10.03
CA ASP A 70 -9.22 -4.74 -9.23
C ASP A 70 -10.20 -3.74 -8.59
N GLY A 71 -9.90 -2.45 -8.65
CA GLY A 71 -10.74 -1.41 -8.05
C GLY A 71 -10.71 -1.38 -6.52
N MET A 72 -9.72 -2.01 -5.89
CA MET A 72 -9.67 -2.16 -4.43
C MET A 72 -9.22 -0.89 -3.69
N LEU A 73 -8.51 0.02 -4.36
CA LEU A 73 -8.12 1.30 -3.75
C LEU A 73 -9.27 2.31 -3.82
N THR A 74 -9.67 2.86 -2.67
CA THR A 74 -10.72 3.88 -2.59
C THR A 74 -10.11 5.27 -2.66
N ILE A 75 -10.62 6.13 -3.54
CA ILE A 75 -10.21 7.55 -3.64
C ILE A 75 -11.31 8.44 -3.05
N ASP A 76 -10.98 9.20 -2.02
CA ASP A 76 -11.78 10.34 -1.58
C ASP A 76 -11.22 11.62 -2.22
N VAL A 77 -11.87 12.07 -3.30
CA VAL A 77 -11.43 13.23 -4.07
C VAL A 77 -11.55 14.53 -3.26
N ALA A 78 -12.55 14.66 -2.40
CA ALA A 78 -12.80 15.88 -1.64
C ALA A 78 -11.82 16.02 -0.47
N ALA A 79 -11.50 14.91 0.20
CA ALA A 79 -10.51 14.87 1.27
C ALA A 79 -9.07 14.75 0.76
N GLY A 80 -8.85 14.49 -0.54
CA GLY A 80 -7.53 14.26 -1.10
C GLY A 80 -6.88 13.00 -0.52
N ARG A 81 -7.64 11.92 -0.39
CA ARG A 81 -7.16 10.68 0.25
C ARG A 81 -7.25 9.48 -0.69
N VAL A 82 -6.30 8.56 -0.53
CA VAL A 82 -6.35 7.21 -1.09
C VAL A 82 -6.27 6.22 0.06
N THR A 83 -7.18 5.27 0.07
CA THR A 83 -7.29 4.26 1.13
C THR A 83 -7.11 2.87 0.54
N TRP A 84 -6.16 2.12 1.07
CA TRP A 84 -6.10 0.68 0.91
C TRP A 84 -6.69 0.04 2.16
N PRO A 85 -7.91 -0.52 2.08
CA PRO A 85 -8.52 -1.16 3.25
C PRO A 85 -7.71 -2.38 3.71
N TYR A 86 -7.02 -3.05 2.78
CA TYR A 86 -6.44 -4.38 2.90
C TYR A 86 -7.39 -5.42 3.52
N THR A 87 -7.10 -6.69 3.34
CA THR A 87 -7.89 -7.77 3.93
C THR A 87 -7.08 -8.56 4.94
N ILE A 88 -7.78 -9.32 5.79
CA ILE A 88 -7.18 -10.33 6.65
C ILE A 88 -6.31 -11.30 5.82
N ALA A 89 -6.80 -11.72 4.65
CA ALA A 89 -6.06 -12.61 3.77
C ALA A 89 -4.74 -11.99 3.30
N GLU A 90 -4.74 -10.71 2.91
CA GLU A 90 -3.53 -10.00 2.49
C GLU A 90 -2.55 -9.80 3.65
N SER A 91 -3.05 -9.41 4.83
CA SER A 91 -2.19 -9.21 6.00
C SER A 91 -1.54 -10.51 6.49
N ASP A 92 -2.17 -11.66 6.22
CA ASP A 92 -1.61 -12.98 6.48
C ASP A 92 -0.53 -13.41 5.46
N LEU A 93 -0.65 -12.97 4.20
CA LEU A 93 0.34 -13.26 3.15
C LEU A 93 1.65 -12.50 3.37
N ILE A 94 1.58 -11.25 3.82
CA ILE A 94 2.77 -10.38 3.92
C ILE A 94 3.66 -10.82 5.10
N PRO A 95 4.95 -11.16 4.88
CA PRO A 95 5.86 -11.60 5.93
C PRO A 95 5.93 -10.63 7.11
N ARG A 96 6.09 -11.18 8.33
CA ARG A 96 6.54 -10.38 9.47
C ARG A 96 8.05 -10.14 9.38
N GLY A 97 8.49 -8.96 9.80
CA GLY A 97 9.91 -8.60 9.87
C GLY A 97 10.37 -7.71 8.72
N GLN A 98 11.69 -7.62 8.53
CA GLN A 98 12.27 -6.78 7.49
C GLN A 98 12.19 -7.45 6.12
N GLY A 99 11.80 -6.71 5.08
CA GLY A 99 11.75 -7.21 3.70
C GLY A 99 10.60 -6.63 2.89
N PRO A 100 9.36 -6.65 3.39
CA PRO A 100 8.22 -6.08 2.69
C PRO A 100 8.41 -4.59 2.39
N ARG A 101 8.18 -4.20 1.13
CA ARG A 101 8.17 -2.81 0.69
C ARG A 101 6.97 -2.57 -0.21
N TYR A 102 6.53 -1.32 -0.27
CA TYR A 102 5.47 -0.93 -1.18
C TYR A 102 5.88 0.25 -2.07
N ALA A 103 5.16 0.40 -3.18
CA ALA A 103 5.17 1.55 -4.05
C ALA A 103 3.72 1.93 -4.40
N LEU A 104 3.38 3.21 -4.20
CA LEU A 104 2.12 3.81 -4.63
C LEU A 104 2.39 4.78 -5.78
N ARG A 105 1.79 4.49 -6.93
CA ARG A 105 1.90 5.29 -8.15
C ARG A 105 0.60 6.03 -8.41
N ARG A 106 0.73 7.25 -8.94
CA ARG A 106 -0.38 8.02 -9.49
C ARG A 106 -0.25 8.08 -11.00
N VAL A 107 -1.31 7.71 -11.70
CA VAL A 107 -1.46 7.84 -13.14
C VAL A 107 -2.48 8.94 -13.42
N ILE A 108 -2.08 9.96 -14.19
CA ILE A 108 -2.97 11.06 -14.58
C ILE A 108 -2.59 11.58 -15.96
N GLY A 109 -3.58 11.68 -16.86
CA GLY A 109 -3.35 12.14 -18.24
C GLY A 109 -2.28 11.33 -18.98
N GLY A 110 -2.25 10.01 -18.77
CA GLY A 110 -1.28 9.09 -19.38
C GLY A 110 0.15 9.19 -18.82
N LYS A 111 0.37 9.96 -17.74
CA LYS A 111 1.68 10.06 -17.06
C LYS A 111 1.65 9.32 -15.75
N THR A 112 2.67 8.49 -15.51
CA THR A 112 2.86 7.76 -14.26
C THR A 112 3.93 8.44 -13.41
N ARG A 113 3.65 8.59 -12.11
CA ARG A 113 4.62 9.11 -11.14
C ARG A 113 4.57 8.29 -9.85
N ASP A 114 5.73 7.85 -9.38
CA ASP A 114 5.86 7.29 -8.03
C ASP A 114 5.60 8.40 -7.01
N TRP A 115 4.64 8.19 -6.12
CA TRP A 115 4.22 9.19 -5.14
C TRP A 115 4.74 8.87 -3.74
N ALA A 116 4.48 7.65 -3.27
CA ALA A 116 5.04 7.14 -2.02
C ALA A 116 5.60 5.74 -2.24
N GLY A 117 6.53 5.39 -1.38
CA GLY A 117 7.00 4.03 -1.23
C GLY A 117 7.72 3.94 0.09
N GLY A 118 8.00 2.72 0.53
CA GLY A 118 8.67 2.53 1.81
C GLY A 118 8.55 1.11 2.33
N PRO A 119 9.08 0.86 3.53
CA PRO A 119 8.93 -0.43 4.19
C PRO A 119 7.48 -0.63 4.66
N VAL A 120 7.02 -1.87 4.63
CA VAL A 120 5.77 -2.31 5.26
C VAL A 120 6.12 -3.04 6.55
N THR A 121 5.58 -2.56 7.67
CA THR A 121 5.74 -3.22 8.98
C THR A 121 4.48 -4.00 9.31
N VAL A 122 4.61 -5.31 9.48
CA VAL A 122 3.50 -6.18 9.91
C VAL A 122 3.56 -6.38 11.41
N ARG A 123 2.54 -5.93 12.14
CA ARG A 123 2.39 -6.17 13.58
C ARG A 123 1.30 -7.20 13.86
N SER A 124 1.38 -7.85 15.01
CA SER A 124 0.25 -8.65 15.51
C SER A 124 -0.92 -7.72 15.86
N PHE A 125 -2.13 -8.14 15.50
CA PHE A 125 -3.34 -7.64 16.12
C PHE A 125 -3.43 -8.21 17.55
N LEU A 126 -3.68 -7.35 18.53
CA LEU A 126 -4.02 -7.76 19.90
C LEU A 126 -5.49 -7.37 20.09
N PRO A 127 -6.39 -8.34 20.33
CA PRO A 127 -7.81 -8.06 20.56
C PRO A 127 -8.05 -7.30 21.87
#